data_AF-A0A537YH67-F1
#
_entry.id   AF-A0A537YH67-F1
#
_cell.length_a   1.000
_cell.length_b   1.000
_cell.length_c   1.000
_cell.angle_alpha   90.00
_cell.angle_beta   90.00
_cell.angle_gamma   90.00
#
_symmetry.space_group_name_H-M   'P 1'
#
loop_
_entity.id
_entity.type
_entity.pdbx_description
1 polymer ?
#
loop_
_entity_poly.entity_id
_entity_poly.type
_entity_poly.pdbx_seq_one_letter_code
_entity_poly.pdbx_strand_id
1 'polypeptide(L)'
;MGRARTSRSPTGAKVVNLSLGGGYSATLCNAVSQAVNTYGVMVIAAAGNSSSSSPSYPAGCPGALGISATNETDNLASFSNFGSDVWNGAPGTNVLSTVPTSGTPLSDPSGYMNLSGTSMATPHVAALAALLSSQSGGTASVTTIKKRLASTADKVGSTPYGADPNGLACSPACTWNQYFGYGRINVLKALQGGSSAQATNTGAGSSLNPSNAGQSVTFSATVSPQSGSTVPTGSVQFKDNGANLGSPQTLNGAGQASVATSALTYGQHSITAAYSGDATFAPSLSPVITQTVKTIVTTSVANPSSSTTLSGTYNLSASATSNAPISTVEFHLTGGSLSNALIGTANSSKWGWLLKWNSTTVSDGAYTLTSRAVDSTGNSATSGGVPITVANLSTKVLIPSNGATLAGTTTLSADATGSGITSVEFRLTGGSLSNVLLGTASKTRYGWLLNWNTTTVPDGSYTLTSRVVAGSNSSTSVGISITVANLSTKVVVPSNGATISGTTTFSASATGSGITSVEFRLTGGSLSNALLGTATSSPYGWILTWNSGSVANGTYTLTSRVVAGSNSATSPGITITVSN
;
A
#
# COMPACT_ATOMS: atom_id res chain seq x y z
N MET A 1 -57.54 -41.15 -5.62
CA MET A 1 -58.62 -40.26 -6.13
C MET A 1 -60.04 -40.76 -5.85
N GLY A 2 -60.30 -42.04 -5.62
CA GLY A 2 -61.67 -42.58 -5.44
C GLY A 2 -62.42 -42.24 -4.13
N ARG A 3 -61.93 -41.31 -3.29
CA ARG A 3 -62.67 -40.80 -2.12
C ARG A 3 -62.36 -39.32 -1.89
N ALA A 4 -63.18 -38.44 -2.44
CA ALA A 4 -63.32 -37.06 -1.97
C ALA A 4 -64.83 -36.79 -1.86
N ARG A 5 -65.33 -36.75 -0.62
CA ARG A 5 -66.75 -36.48 -0.32
C ARG A 5 -67.05 -35.00 -0.59
N THR A 6 -68.08 -34.78 -1.40
CA THR A 6 -69.11 -33.73 -1.37
C THR A 6 -68.78 -32.39 -0.68
N SER A 7 -68.92 -31.32 -1.48
CA SER A 7 -68.91 -29.88 -1.15
C SER A 7 -67.52 -29.23 -1.01
N ARG A 8 -67.09 -28.53 -2.09
CA ARG A 8 -65.83 -27.78 -2.27
C ARG A 8 -64.58 -28.68 -2.41
N SER A 9 -63.64 -28.31 -3.30
CA SER A 9 -62.32 -28.95 -3.36
C SER A 9 -61.71 -28.91 -1.95
N PRO A 10 -61.41 -30.04 -1.29
CA PRO A 10 -61.04 -30.07 0.14
C PRO A 10 -59.77 -29.28 0.49
N THR A 11 -59.03 -28.80 -0.50
CA THR A 11 -57.70 -28.18 -0.33
C THR A 11 -57.56 -26.80 -0.98
N GLY A 12 -58.59 -26.30 -1.68
CA GLY A 12 -58.49 -25.03 -2.43
C GLY A 12 -57.55 -25.06 -3.64
N ALA A 13 -57.05 -26.24 -4.04
CA ALA A 13 -56.12 -26.39 -5.16
C ALA A 13 -56.73 -25.91 -6.49
N LYS A 14 -55.95 -25.14 -7.26
CA LYS A 14 -56.30 -24.64 -8.60
C LYS A 14 -55.67 -25.46 -9.73
N VAL A 15 -54.55 -26.11 -9.45
CA VAL A 15 -53.80 -26.97 -10.36
C VAL A 15 -53.40 -28.23 -9.59
N VAL A 16 -53.54 -29.40 -10.22
CA VAL A 16 -53.18 -30.70 -9.67
C VAL A 16 -52.22 -31.41 -10.62
N ASN A 17 -51.02 -31.72 -10.12
CA ASN A 17 -50.00 -32.52 -10.82
C ASN A 17 -50.19 -34.01 -10.49
N LEU A 18 -50.31 -34.86 -11.51
CA LEU A 18 -50.47 -36.30 -11.38
C LEU A 18 -49.37 -37.04 -12.13
N SER A 19 -48.32 -37.41 -11.40
CA SER A 19 -47.22 -38.24 -11.89
C SER A 19 -47.53 -39.73 -11.70
N LEU A 20 -48.69 -40.16 -12.20
CA LEU A 20 -49.18 -41.54 -12.10
C LEU A 20 -49.82 -41.96 -13.43
N GLY A 21 -49.84 -43.27 -13.71
CA GLY A 21 -50.36 -43.83 -14.95
C GLY A 21 -50.85 -45.27 -14.76
N GLY A 22 -51.77 -45.71 -15.62
CA GLY A 22 -52.36 -47.05 -15.56
C GLY A 22 -53.48 -47.25 -16.58
N GLY A 23 -54.19 -48.36 -16.46
CA GLY A 23 -55.34 -48.69 -17.32
C GLY A 23 -56.58 -47.82 -17.05
N TYR A 24 -57.56 -47.90 -17.95
CA TYR A 24 -58.80 -47.14 -17.85
C TYR A 24 -59.58 -47.47 -16.58
N SER A 25 -60.11 -46.42 -15.93
CA SER A 25 -61.05 -46.54 -14.81
C SER A 25 -62.11 -45.47 -14.92
N ALA A 26 -63.37 -45.89 -15.06
CA ALA A 26 -64.51 -44.96 -15.12
C ALA A 26 -64.58 -44.06 -13.88
N THR A 27 -64.32 -44.61 -12.69
CA THR A 27 -64.29 -43.83 -11.44
C THR A 27 -63.20 -42.76 -11.45
N LEU A 28 -62.00 -43.08 -11.96
CA LEU A 28 -60.90 -42.12 -12.07
C LEU A 28 -61.24 -41.01 -13.05
N CYS A 29 -61.74 -41.35 -14.25
CA CYS A 29 -62.05 -40.33 -15.25
C CYS A 29 -63.26 -39.47 -14.86
N ASN A 30 -64.28 -40.03 -14.19
CA ASN A 30 -65.37 -39.23 -13.62
C ASN A 30 -64.86 -38.23 -12.58
N ALA A 31 -63.89 -38.62 -11.73
CA ALA A 31 -63.29 -37.72 -10.76
C ALA A 31 -62.47 -36.60 -11.44
N VAL A 32 -61.72 -36.92 -12.49
CA VAL A 32 -60.99 -35.92 -13.31
C VAL A 32 -61.96 -34.94 -13.96
N SER A 33 -63.01 -35.43 -14.62
CA SER A 33 -64.00 -34.57 -15.26
C SER A 33 -64.75 -33.70 -14.26
N GLN A 34 -65.07 -34.21 -13.06
CA GLN A 34 -65.67 -33.40 -11.99
C GLN A 34 -64.71 -32.31 -11.49
N ALA A 35 -63.42 -32.62 -11.30
CA ALA A 35 -62.40 -31.65 -10.90
C ALA A 35 -62.30 -30.49 -11.90
N VAL A 36 -62.27 -30.80 -13.20
CA VAL A 36 -62.15 -29.81 -14.27
C VAL A 36 -63.45 -29.02 -14.46
N ASN A 37 -64.58 -29.70 -14.64
CA ASN A 37 -65.83 -29.07 -15.09
C ASN A 37 -66.65 -28.47 -13.95
N THR A 38 -66.61 -29.05 -12.75
CA THR A 38 -67.40 -28.57 -11.61
C THR A 38 -66.60 -27.63 -10.71
N TYR A 39 -65.31 -27.93 -10.51
CA TYR A 39 -64.47 -27.18 -9.56
C TYR A 39 -63.46 -26.25 -10.22
N GLY A 40 -63.34 -26.25 -11.55
CA GLY A 40 -62.41 -25.38 -12.27
C GLY A 40 -60.94 -25.67 -11.94
N VAL A 41 -60.62 -26.92 -11.58
CA VAL A 41 -59.26 -27.35 -11.23
C VAL A 41 -58.58 -27.89 -12.48
N MET A 42 -57.38 -27.39 -12.78
CA MET A 42 -56.60 -27.94 -13.88
C MET A 42 -55.93 -29.25 -13.45
N VAL A 43 -56.18 -30.33 -14.20
CA VAL A 43 -55.56 -31.64 -13.97
C VAL A 43 -54.49 -31.88 -15.03
N ILE A 44 -53.24 -32.01 -14.61
CA ILE A 44 -52.08 -32.17 -15.49
C ILE A 44 -51.44 -33.51 -15.12
N ALA A 45 -51.30 -34.40 -16.10
CA ALA A 45 -50.94 -35.79 -15.87
C ALA A 45 -49.82 -36.25 -16.81
N ALA A 46 -48.99 -37.17 -16.32
CA ALA A 46 -47.91 -37.77 -17.10
C ALA A 46 -48.48 -38.66 -18.23
N ALA A 47 -48.01 -38.51 -19.46
CA ALA A 47 -48.49 -39.31 -20.60
C ALA A 47 -48.14 -40.81 -20.49
N GLY A 48 -47.10 -41.14 -19.72
CA GLY A 48 -46.61 -42.52 -19.53
C GLY A 48 -45.23 -42.74 -20.15
N ASN A 49 -44.58 -43.85 -19.77
CA ASN A 49 -43.16 -44.11 -20.06
C ASN A 49 -42.95 -45.43 -20.83
N SER A 50 -43.86 -45.79 -21.73
CA SER A 50 -43.87 -47.08 -22.45
C SER A 50 -43.61 -46.95 -23.95
N SER A 51 -43.22 -45.75 -24.43
CA SER A 51 -43.01 -45.45 -25.86
C SER A 51 -44.21 -45.84 -26.72
N SER A 52 -45.43 -45.67 -26.19
CA SER A 52 -46.66 -46.18 -26.78
C SER A 52 -47.60 -45.06 -27.20
N SER A 53 -48.38 -45.30 -28.26
CA SER A 53 -49.49 -44.46 -28.68
C SER A 53 -50.79 -44.72 -27.90
N SER A 54 -50.78 -45.73 -27.01
CA SER A 54 -51.94 -46.10 -26.19
C SER A 54 -52.04 -45.17 -24.98
N PRO A 55 -53.18 -44.50 -24.75
CA PRO A 55 -53.32 -43.57 -23.63
C PRO A 55 -53.09 -44.23 -22.27
N SER A 56 -52.37 -43.52 -21.42
CA SER A 56 -52.25 -43.86 -19.99
C SER A 56 -53.25 -43.01 -19.19
N TYR A 57 -53.89 -43.58 -18.18
CA TYR A 57 -54.87 -42.86 -17.36
C TYR A 57 -54.25 -42.41 -16.04
N PRO A 58 -54.43 -41.15 -15.63
CA PRO A 58 -55.49 -40.22 -16.04
C PRO A 58 -55.16 -39.26 -17.19
N ALA A 59 -53.99 -39.32 -17.84
CA ALA A 59 -53.68 -38.42 -18.97
C ALA A 59 -54.71 -38.52 -20.11
N GLY A 60 -55.19 -39.72 -20.41
CA GLY A 60 -56.26 -39.96 -21.36
C GLY A 60 -57.70 -39.69 -20.85
N CYS A 61 -57.89 -39.25 -19.61
CA CYS A 61 -59.25 -38.94 -19.12
C CYS A 61 -59.75 -37.60 -19.69
N PRO A 62 -61.04 -37.49 -20.07
CA PRO A 62 -61.60 -36.22 -20.56
C PRO A 62 -61.38 -35.07 -19.58
N GLY A 63 -60.70 -34.02 -20.06
CA GLY A 63 -60.39 -32.81 -19.31
C GLY A 63 -58.96 -32.72 -18.76
N ALA A 64 -58.27 -33.85 -18.59
CA ALA A 64 -56.85 -33.87 -18.21
C ALA A 64 -55.96 -33.34 -19.33
N LEU A 65 -54.78 -32.86 -18.95
CA LEU A 65 -53.71 -32.46 -19.88
C LEU A 65 -52.56 -33.47 -19.77
N GLY A 66 -52.43 -34.35 -20.76
CA GLY A 66 -51.33 -35.31 -20.84
C GLY A 66 -50.01 -34.63 -21.24
N ILE A 67 -48.93 -34.88 -20.51
CA ILE A 67 -47.63 -34.24 -20.73
C ILE A 67 -46.62 -35.27 -21.22
N SER A 68 -46.08 -35.04 -22.42
CA SER A 68 -44.97 -35.82 -22.96
C SER A 68 -43.62 -35.26 -22.51
N ALA A 69 -42.60 -36.11 -22.52
CA ALA A 69 -41.25 -35.74 -22.08
C ALA A 69 -40.37 -35.41 -23.28
N THR A 70 -39.62 -34.30 -23.20
CA THR A 70 -38.54 -33.97 -24.13
C THR A 70 -37.18 -34.30 -23.52
N ASN A 71 -36.18 -34.50 -24.38
CA ASN A 71 -34.78 -34.50 -23.99
C ASN A 71 -34.13 -33.11 -24.19
N GLU A 72 -32.84 -33.01 -23.88
CA GLU A 72 -32.02 -31.80 -23.97
C GLU A 72 -31.84 -31.26 -25.39
N THR A 73 -32.15 -32.06 -26.41
CA THR A 73 -32.08 -31.69 -27.83
C THR A 73 -33.45 -31.40 -28.44
N ASP A 74 -34.49 -31.24 -27.63
CA ASP A 74 -35.86 -30.98 -28.08
C ASP A 74 -36.50 -32.10 -28.91
N ASN A 75 -35.97 -33.32 -28.76
CA ASN A 75 -36.58 -34.53 -29.28
C ASN A 75 -37.47 -35.18 -28.22
N LEU A 76 -38.40 -36.04 -28.65
CA LEU A 76 -39.23 -36.83 -27.74
C LEU A 76 -38.32 -37.77 -26.96
N ALA A 77 -38.43 -37.78 -25.64
CA ALA A 77 -37.69 -38.71 -24.81
C ALA A 77 -38.07 -40.14 -25.22
N SER A 78 -37.07 -41.03 -25.34
CA SER A 78 -37.26 -42.36 -25.94
C SER A 78 -38.35 -43.20 -25.26
N PHE A 79 -38.59 -42.98 -23.97
CA PHE A 79 -39.62 -43.65 -23.17
C PHE A 79 -41.01 -42.99 -23.26
N SER A 80 -41.13 -41.74 -23.72
CA SER A 80 -42.38 -40.99 -23.59
C SER A 80 -43.48 -41.63 -24.43
N ASN A 81 -44.64 -41.86 -23.80
CA ASN A 81 -45.86 -42.09 -24.56
C ASN A 81 -46.22 -40.85 -25.39
N PHE A 82 -46.95 -41.08 -26.46
CA PHE A 82 -47.42 -40.10 -27.43
C PHE A 82 -48.86 -40.44 -27.83
N GLY A 83 -49.54 -39.57 -28.57
CA GLY A 83 -50.92 -39.83 -29.03
C GLY A 83 -51.86 -38.65 -28.79
N SER A 84 -53.15 -38.91 -29.00
CA SER A 84 -54.20 -37.88 -28.94
C SER A 84 -54.43 -37.28 -27.55
N ASP A 85 -53.96 -37.95 -26.50
CA ASP A 85 -54.04 -37.50 -25.11
C ASP A 85 -52.92 -36.54 -24.69
N VAL A 86 -51.92 -36.32 -25.55
CA VAL A 86 -50.84 -35.35 -25.29
C VAL A 86 -51.31 -33.92 -25.57
N TRP A 87 -51.21 -33.07 -24.55
CA TRP A 87 -51.52 -31.65 -24.61
C TRP A 87 -50.28 -30.78 -24.88
N ASN A 88 -49.19 -30.99 -24.14
CA ASN A 88 -47.92 -30.27 -24.31
C ASN A 88 -46.74 -31.19 -24.00
N GLY A 89 -45.56 -30.85 -24.53
CA GLY A 89 -44.29 -31.41 -24.08
C GLY A 89 -43.63 -30.53 -23.01
N ALA A 90 -42.78 -31.13 -22.18
CA ALA A 90 -41.87 -30.42 -21.29
C ALA A 90 -40.60 -31.25 -21.02
N PRO A 91 -39.50 -30.62 -20.53
CA PRO A 91 -38.27 -31.35 -20.19
C PRO A 91 -38.54 -32.49 -19.22
N GLY A 92 -38.17 -33.71 -19.62
CA GLY A 92 -38.39 -34.92 -18.80
C GLY A 92 -37.22 -35.89 -18.78
N THR A 93 -36.08 -35.54 -19.38
CA THR A 93 -34.85 -36.34 -19.35
C THR A 93 -33.80 -35.62 -18.49
N ASN A 94 -33.13 -36.36 -17.61
CA ASN A 94 -32.05 -35.85 -16.75
C ASN A 94 -32.42 -34.57 -15.98
N VAL A 95 -33.62 -34.57 -15.38
CA VAL A 95 -34.15 -33.42 -14.63
C VAL A 95 -33.68 -33.51 -13.19
N LEU A 96 -32.89 -32.52 -12.76
CA LEU A 96 -32.46 -32.40 -11.37
C LEU A 96 -33.64 -31.98 -10.48
N SER A 97 -33.91 -32.75 -9.43
CA SER A 97 -34.93 -32.38 -8.44
C SER A 97 -34.54 -32.84 -7.04
N THR A 98 -35.28 -32.37 -6.04
CA THR A 98 -35.07 -32.76 -4.65
C THR A 98 -35.54 -34.19 -4.40
N VAL A 99 -34.77 -34.93 -3.61
CA VAL A 99 -35.10 -36.28 -3.12
C VAL A 99 -34.86 -36.34 -1.60
N PRO A 100 -35.52 -37.24 -0.87
CA PRO A 100 -35.18 -37.50 0.53
C PRO A 100 -33.68 -37.79 0.70
N THR A 101 -33.09 -37.35 1.81
CA THR A 101 -31.66 -37.59 2.08
C THR A 101 -31.36 -39.02 2.54
N SER A 102 -32.38 -39.75 3.01
CA SER A 102 -32.30 -41.16 3.39
C SER A 102 -33.70 -41.78 3.51
N GLY A 103 -33.77 -43.11 3.70
CA GLY A 103 -34.99 -43.80 4.13
C GLY A 103 -35.98 -44.19 3.01
N THR A 104 -35.62 -44.00 1.73
CA THR A 104 -36.42 -44.48 0.59
C THR A 104 -35.51 -45.01 -0.52
N PRO A 105 -36.00 -45.86 -1.45
CA PRO A 105 -35.21 -46.31 -2.61
C PRO A 105 -34.77 -45.17 -3.56
N LEU A 106 -35.45 -44.02 -3.50
CA LEU A 106 -35.10 -42.81 -4.24
C LEU A 106 -34.59 -41.75 -3.25
N SER A 107 -33.46 -42.02 -2.60
CA SER A 107 -32.79 -41.06 -1.70
C SER A 107 -31.34 -40.84 -2.09
N ASP A 108 -30.85 -39.60 -1.94
CA ASP A 108 -29.46 -39.22 -2.17
C ASP A 108 -28.97 -38.33 -1.01
N PRO A 109 -27.78 -38.56 -0.43
CA PRO A 109 -27.26 -37.75 0.67
C PRO A 109 -27.17 -36.24 0.38
N SER A 110 -27.03 -35.84 -0.89
CA SER A 110 -27.03 -34.42 -1.29
C SER A 110 -28.42 -33.79 -1.21
N GLY A 111 -29.49 -34.60 -1.14
CA GLY A 111 -30.88 -34.17 -1.24
C GLY A 111 -31.34 -33.90 -2.67
N TYR A 112 -30.52 -34.19 -3.69
CA TYR A 112 -30.84 -33.97 -5.10
C TYR A 112 -30.49 -35.18 -5.96
N MET A 113 -31.29 -35.44 -7.00
CA MET A 113 -31.03 -36.51 -7.96
C MET A 113 -31.56 -36.11 -9.34
N ASN A 114 -30.85 -36.52 -10.39
CA ASN A 114 -31.34 -36.43 -11.76
C ASN A 114 -32.26 -37.62 -12.06
N LEU A 115 -33.49 -37.33 -12.46
CA LEU A 115 -34.49 -38.34 -12.81
C LEU A 115 -35.03 -38.12 -14.21
N SER A 116 -35.52 -39.19 -14.83
CA SER A 116 -36.12 -39.15 -16.17
C SER A 116 -37.49 -39.80 -16.17
N GLY A 117 -38.46 -39.16 -16.82
CA GLY A 117 -39.82 -39.63 -16.95
C GLY A 117 -40.78 -38.52 -17.40
N THR A 118 -41.93 -38.91 -17.96
CA THR A 118 -43.05 -37.97 -18.14
C THR A 118 -43.50 -37.38 -16.80
N SER A 119 -43.34 -38.13 -15.70
CA SER A 119 -43.48 -37.66 -14.32
C SER A 119 -42.61 -36.44 -13.95
N MET A 120 -41.47 -36.24 -14.61
CA MET A 120 -40.58 -35.08 -14.43
C MET A 120 -40.95 -33.93 -15.37
N ALA A 121 -41.59 -34.23 -16.50
CA ALA A 121 -42.13 -33.22 -17.42
C ALA A 121 -43.41 -32.55 -16.87
N THR A 122 -44.34 -33.34 -16.33
CA THR A 122 -45.63 -32.88 -15.75
C THR A 122 -45.50 -31.69 -14.78
N PRO A 123 -44.60 -31.69 -13.78
CA PRO A 123 -44.50 -30.59 -12.82
C PRO A 123 -44.08 -29.26 -13.46
N HIS A 124 -43.34 -29.25 -14.57
CA HIS A 124 -43.02 -28.01 -15.28
C HIS A 124 -44.27 -27.33 -15.85
N VAL A 125 -45.17 -28.13 -16.45
CA VAL A 125 -46.43 -27.61 -17.00
C VAL A 125 -47.38 -27.21 -15.87
N ALA A 126 -47.40 -27.96 -14.77
CA ALA A 126 -48.18 -27.60 -13.59
C ALA A 126 -47.70 -26.30 -12.93
N ALA A 127 -46.39 -26.08 -12.85
CA ALA A 127 -45.82 -24.84 -12.37
C ALA A 127 -46.19 -23.65 -13.28
N LEU A 128 -46.12 -23.82 -14.60
CA LEU A 128 -46.52 -22.78 -15.54
C LEU A 128 -48.02 -22.45 -15.45
N ALA A 129 -48.88 -23.46 -15.35
CA ALA A 129 -50.31 -23.26 -15.13
C ALA A 129 -50.60 -22.52 -13.81
N ALA A 130 -49.86 -22.84 -12.75
CA ALA A 130 -49.96 -22.15 -11.47
C ALA A 130 -49.48 -20.69 -11.55
N LEU A 131 -48.38 -20.42 -12.26
CA LEU A 131 -47.89 -19.07 -12.53
C LEU A 131 -48.91 -18.22 -13.30
N LEU A 132 -49.52 -18.79 -14.34
CA LEU A 132 -50.58 -18.12 -15.12
C LEU A 132 -51.84 -17.87 -14.27
N SER A 133 -52.21 -18.82 -13.43
CA SER A 133 -53.31 -18.63 -12.46
C SER A 133 -52.96 -17.49 -11.49
N SER A 134 -51.74 -17.46 -10.95
CA SER A 134 -51.27 -16.39 -10.05
C SER A 134 -51.23 -15.02 -10.73
N GLN A 135 -50.78 -14.92 -11.98
CA GLN A 135 -50.74 -13.67 -12.74
C GLN A 135 -52.14 -13.04 -12.88
N SER A 136 -53.18 -13.86 -12.94
CA SER A 136 -54.59 -13.42 -13.00
C SER A 136 -55.23 -13.20 -11.62
N GLY A 137 -54.47 -13.23 -10.52
CA GLY A 137 -55.03 -13.20 -9.17
C GLY A 137 -55.88 -14.42 -8.83
N GLY A 138 -55.65 -15.55 -9.51
CA GLY A 138 -56.42 -16.80 -9.35
C GLY A 138 -57.78 -16.82 -10.04
N THR A 139 -58.06 -15.84 -10.92
CA THR A 139 -59.37 -15.66 -11.57
C THR A 139 -59.45 -16.20 -13.01
N ALA A 140 -58.31 -16.49 -13.66
CA ALA A 140 -58.30 -17.04 -15.00
C ALA A 140 -59.02 -18.39 -15.05
N SER A 141 -59.89 -18.55 -16.06
CA SER A 141 -60.55 -19.82 -16.33
C SER A 141 -59.54 -20.88 -16.77
N VAL A 142 -59.85 -22.16 -16.51
CA VAL A 142 -59.09 -23.31 -17.03
C VAL A 142 -58.89 -23.21 -18.54
N THR A 143 -59.92 -22.79 -19.28
CA THR A 143 -59.86 -22.60 -20.74
C THR A 143 -58.87 -21.52 -21.14
N THR A 144 -58.81 -20.40 -20.42
CA THR A 144 -57.85 -19.32 -20.68
C THR A 144 -56.41 -19.81 -20.53
N ILE A 145 -56.12 -20.54 -19.45
CA ILE A 145 -54.78 -21.08 -19.18
C ILE A 145 -54.43 -22.16 -20.22
N LYS A 146 -55.37 -23.06 -20.55
CA LYS A 146 -55.20 -24.09 -21.60
C LYS A 146 -54.82 -23.47 -22.95
N LYS A 147 -55.55 -22.43 -23.38
CA LYS A 147 -55.26 -21.68 -24.61
C LYS A 147 -53.87 -21.06 -24.56
N ARG A 148 -53.49 -20.48 -23.42
CA ARG A 148 -52.18 -19.84 -23.24
C ARG A 148 -51.04 -20.84 -23.34
N LEU A 149 -51.15 -22.00 -22.69
CA LEU A 149 -50.19 -23.09 -22.79
C LEU A 149 -50.04 -23.58 -24.24
N ALA A 150 -51.16 -23.68 -24.96
CA ALA A 150 -51.18 -24.12 -26.36
C ALA A 150 -50.58 -23.09 -27.33
N SER A 151 -50.98 -21.82 -27.22
CA SER A 151 -50.62 -20.78 -28.20
C SER A 151 -49.20 -20.26 -28.06
N THR A 152 -48.55 -20.50 -26.92
CA THR A 152 -47.19 -19.98 -26.64
C THR A 152 -46.11 -21.05 -26.65
N ALA A 153 -46.49 -22.32 -26.79
CA ALA A 153 -45.56 -23.42 -26.87
C ALA A 153 -44.65 -23.34 -28.10
N ASP A 154 -43.38 -23.68 -27.91
CA ASP A 154 -42.41 -23.80 -28.99
C ASP A 154 -42.64 -25.10 -29.76
N LYS A 155 -42.62 -25.00 -31.10
CA LYS A 155 -42.74 -26.14 -31.99
C LYS A 155 -41.38 -26.84 -32.06
N VAL A 156 -41.31 -28.03 -31.49
CA VAL A 156 -40.07 -28.81 -31.31
C VAL A 156 -40.17 -30.17 -31.97
N GLY A 157 -39.03 -30.85 -32.10
CA GLY A 157 -38.91 -32.09 -32.87
C GLY A 157 -39.06 -31.88 -34.38
N SER A 158 -38.92 -32.97 -35.13
CA SER A 158 -38.92 -32.94 -36.60
C SER A 158 -40.31 -33.13 -37.23
N THR A 159 -41.32 -33.51 -36.44
CA THR A 159 -42.67 -33.77 -36.97
C THR A 159 -43.46 -32.47 -37.11
N PRO A 160 -43.99 -32.14 -38.30
CA PRO A 160 -44.81 -30.95 -38.50
C PRO A 160 -46.03 -30.90 -37.58
N TYR A 161 -46.44 -29.68 -37.21
CA TYR A 161 -47.64 -29.45 -36.42
C TYR A 161 -48.82 -29.14 -37.36
N GLY A 162 -49.85 -29.97 -37.31
CA GLY A 162 -51.04 -29.86 -38.14
C GLY A 162 -52.19 -29.13 -37.43
N ALA A 163 -53.40 -29.32 -37.96
CA ALA A 163 -54.63 -28.76 -37.39
C ALA A 163 -54.84 -29.23 -35.94
N ASP A 164 -55.37 -28.33 -35.11
CA ASP A 164 -55.69 -28.62 -33.72
C ASP A 164 -56.91 -29.57 -33.59
N PRO A 165 -56.75 -30.81 -33.07
CA PRO A 165 -57.87 -31.74 -32.90
C PRO A 165 -58.86 -31.34 -31.79
N ASN A 166 -58.49 -30.42 -30.89
CA ASN A 166 -59.34 -29.96 -29.80
C ASN A 166 -60.08 -28.64 -30.12
N GLY A 167 -59.86 -28.06 -31.31
CA GLY A 167 -60.59 -26.88 -31.78
C GLY A 167 -60.43 -25.62 -30.91
N LEU A 168 -59.26 -25.39 -30.30
CA LEU A 168 -59.03 -24.19 -29.50
C LEU A 168 -58.98 -22.94 -30.39
N ALA A 169 -59.85 -21.97 -30.08
CA ALA A 169 -59.77 -20.64 -30.68
C ALA A 169 -58.55 -19.87 -30.12
N CYS A 170 -57.40 -20.03 -30.79
CA CYS A 170 -56.14 -19.31 -30.59
C CYS A 170 -55.89 -18.30 -31.72
N SER A 171 -55.11 -17.25 -31.44
CA SER A 171 -54.62 -16.31 -32.47
C SER A 171 -53.10 -16.08 -32.28
N PRO A 172 -52.24 -16.46 -33.26
CA PRO A 172 -52.56 -17.24 -34.46
C PRO A 172 -53.11 -18.63 -34.12
N ALA A 173 -53.69 -19.31 -35.11
CA ALA A 173 -54.32 -20.62 -34.92
C ALA A 173 -53.35 -21.62 -34.26
N CYS A 174 -53.83 -22.33 -33.23
CA CYS A 174 -53.04 -23.34 -32.56
C CYS A 174 -52.80 -24.53 -33.51
N THR A 175 -51.60 -25.07 -33.48
CA THR A 175 -51.21 -26.26 -34.25
C THR A 175 -50.71 -27.35 -33.31
N TRP A 176 -50.94 -28.61 -33.66
CA TRP A 176 -50.76 -29.76 -32.77
C TRP A 176 -50.09 -30.94 -33.50
N ASN A 177 -49.33 -31.77 -32.78
CA ASN A 177 -48.87 -33.08 -33.26
C ASN A 177 -48.92 -34.14 -32.14
N GLN A 178 -48.86 -35.42 -32.54
CA GLN A 178 -49.04 -36.54 -31.60
C GLN A 178 -47.93 -36.70 -30.56
N TYR A 179 -46.74 -36.13 -30.78
CA TYR A 179 -45.57 -36.35 -29.91
C TYR A 179 -45.47 -35.31 -28.81
N PHE A 180 -45.79 -34.05 -29.11
CA PHE A 180 -45.62 -32.92 -28.18
C PHE A 180 -46.91 -32.14 -27.94
N GLY A 181 -48.02 -32.61 -28.46
CA GLY A 181 -49.28 -31.90 -28.45
C GLY A 181 -49.16 -30.54 -29.14
N TYR A 182 -49.45 -29.45 -28.43
CA TYR A 182 -49.25 -28.08 -28.92
C TYR A 182 -47.77 -27.63 -28.95
N GLY A 183 -46.84 -28.42 -28.41
CA GLY A 183 -45.41 -28.13 -28.39
C GLY A 183 -44.83 -28.11 -26.99
N ARG A 184 -43.52 -27.86 -26.89
CA ARG A 184 -42.83 -27.71 -25.61
C ARG A 184 -43.25 -26.38 -24.97
N ILE A 185 -43.58 -26.38 -23.68
CA ILE A 185 -43.96 -25.14 -22.99
C ILE A 185 -42.87 -24.06 -23.09
N ASN A 186 -43.28 -22.80 -23.22
CA ASN A 186 -42.39 -21.64 -23.16
C ASN A 186 -42.90 -20.67 -22.08
N VAL A 187 -42.24 -20.68 -20.92
CA VAL A 187 -42.67 -19.91 -19.75
C VAL A 187 -42.69 -18.42 -20.04
N LEU A 188 -41.67 -17.90 -20.72
CA LEU A 188 -41.54 -16.47 -21.01
C LEU A 188 -42.66 -15.98 -21.94
N LYS A 189 -42.84 -16.63 -23.10
CA LYS A 189 -43.92 -16.30 -24.05
C LYS A 189 -45.30 -16.44 -23.39
N ALA A 190 -45.48 -17.47 -22.56
CA ALA A 190 -46.71 -17.69 -21.80
C ALA A 190 -47.00 -16.56 -20.80
N LEU A 191 -46.01 -15.99 -20.13
CA LEU A 191 -46.24 -14.88 -19.21
C LEU A 191 -46.46 -13.54 -19.95
N GLN A 192 -45.90 -13.38 -21.17
CA GLN A 192 -45.86 -12.12 -21.94
C GLN A 192 -47.02 -11.88 -22.92
N GLY A 193 -48.13 -12.59 -22.81
CA GLY A 193 -49.25 -12.34 -23.74
C GLY A 193 -49.20 -13.16 -25.02
N GLY A 194 -48.06 -13.76 -25.36
CA GLY A 194 -47.73 -14.19 -26.72
C GLY A 194 -47.15 -13.08 -27.61
N SER A 195 -46.92 -11.87 -27.08
CA SER A 195 -46.20 -10.78 -27.75
C SER A 195 -44.69 -10.98 -27.61
N SER A 196 -43.90 -10.69 -28.65
CA SER A 196 -42.44 -10.64 -28.53
C SER A 196 -42.03 -9.44 -27.66
N ALA A 197 -41.33 -9.70 -26.56
CA ALA A 197 -40.81 -8.64 -25.71
C ALA A 197 -39.88 -7.68 -26.47
N GLN A 198 -39.98 -6.39 -26.17
CA GLN A 198 -39.20 -5.36 -26.83
C GLN A 198 -37.73 -5.45 -26.41
N ALA A 199 -36.82 -5.42 -27.39
CA ALA A 199 -35.39 -5.50 -27.11
C ALA A 199 -34.88 -4.27 -26.32
N THR A 200 -33.86 -4.49 -25.50
CA THR A 200 -33.23 -3.46 -24.66
C THR A 200 -31.74 -3.36 -24.91
N ASN A 201 -31.18 -2.18 -24.64
CA ASN A 201 -29.74 -1.94 -24.55
C ASN A 201 -29.38 -1.71 -23.08
N THR A 202 -28.41 -2.48 -22.58
CA THR A 202 -27.82 -2.26 -21.25
C THR A 202 -26.42 -1.66 -21.40
N GLY A 203 -26.24 -0.42 -20.97
CA GLY A 203 -24.93 0.20 -20.79
C GLY A 203 -24.43 0.00 -19.37
N ALA A 204 -23.12 -0.17 -19.17
CA ALA A 204 -22.52 -0.23 -17.85
C ALA A 204 -21.34 0.73 -17.73
N GLY A 205 -21.06 1.21 -16.52
CA GLY A 205 -19.93 2.09 -16.20
C GLY A 205 -19.28 1.74 -14.86
N SER A 206 -18.06 2.21 -14.68
CA SER A 206 -17.30 2.14 -13.41
C SER A 206 -17.02 3.55 -12.93
N SER A 207 -17.19 3.82 -11.64
CA SER A 207 -16.89 5.12 -11.04
C SER A 207 -15.39 5.42 -10.97
N LEU A 208 -14.54 4.39 -11.01
CA LEU A 208 -13.09 4.52 -10.89
C LEU A 208 -12.37 3.35 -11.54
N ASN A 209 -11.63 3.60 -12.63
CA ASN A 209 -10.82 2.61 -13.32
C ASN A 209 -9.55 3.26 -13.91
N PRO A 210 -8.34 2.88 -13.46
CA PRO A 210 -8.04 1.85 -12.47
C PRO A 210 -8.36 2.28 -11.02
N SER A 211 -8.65 1.32 -10.14
CA SER A 211 -8.79 1.49 -8.69
C SER A 211 -7.63 0.83 -7.93
N ASN A 212 -7.46 1.14 -6.65
CA ASN A 212 -6.54 0.39 -5.77
C ASN A 212 -7.26 -0.76 -5.05
N ALA A 213 -6.54 -1.81 -4.69
CA ALA A 213 -7.08 -2.91 -3.89
C ALA A 213 -7.72 -2.40 -2.59
N GLY A 214 -8.92 -2.87 -2.25
CA GLY A 214 -9.67 -2.41 -1.08
C GLY A 214 -10.39 -1.05 -1.25
N GLN A 215 -10.18 -0.35 -2.37
CA GLN A 215 -10.91 0.90 -2.66
C GLN A 215 -12.32 0.59 -3.15
N SER A 216 -13.31 1.29 -2.61
CA SER A 216 -14.70 1.15 -3.05
C SER A 216 -14.86 1.67 -4.49
N VAL A 217 -15.42 0.84 -5.36
CA VAL A 217 -15.80 1.16 -6.74
C VAL A 217 -17.30 0.94 -6.89
N THR A 218 -17.99 1.91 -7.49
CA THR A 218 -19.40 1.79 -7.85
C THR A 218 -19.52 1.47 -9.33
N PHE A 219 -20.14 0.33 -9.64
CA PHE A 219 -20.57 0.01 -10.99
C PHE A 219 -22.02 0.44 -11.17
N SER A 220 -22.30 1.11 -12.29
CA SER A 220 -23.64 1.53 -12.67
C SER A 220 -24.05 0.85 -13.97
N ALA A 221 -25.36 0.63 -14.11
CA ALA A 221 -25.98 0.14 -15.33
C ALA A 221 -27.16 1.04 -15.68
N THR A 222 -27.33 1.29 -16.97
CA THR A 222 -28.49 2.00 -17.54
C THR A 222 -29.12 1.11 -18.58
N VAL A 223 -30.40 0.78 -18.40
CA VAL A 223 -31.18 -0.04 -19.32
C VAL A 223 -32.14 0.87 -20.07
N SER A 224 -32.09 0.80 -21.39
CA SER A 224 -32.93 1.60 -22.28
C SER A 224 -33.63 0.69 -23.30
N PRO A 225 -34.83 1.05 -23.75
CA PRO A 225 -35.50 0.28 -24.78
C PRO A 225 -34.83 0.57 -26.14
N GLN A 226 -34.72 -0.43 -27.03
CA GLN A 226 -34.17 -0.21 -28.38
C GLN A 226 -35.13 0.59 -29.29
N SER A 227 -36.41 0.62 -28.95
CA SER A 227 -37.44 1.43 -29.60
C SER A 227 -38.47 1.91 -28.58
N GLY A 228 -39.21 2.98 -28.86
CA GLY A 228 -40.15 3.56 -27.90
C GLY A 228 -39.50 4.34 -26.75
N SER A 229 -40.31 4.82 -25.81
CA SER A 229 -39.88 5.75 -24.75
C SER A 229 -40.20 5.27 -23.32
N THR A 230 -40.83 4.09 -23.17
CA THR A 230 -41.16 3.54 -21.85
C THR A 230 -39.89 3.05 -21.17
N VAL A 231 -39.63 3.49 -19.94
CA VAL A 231 -38.45 3.10 -19.17
C VAL A 231 -38.60 1.63 -18.71
N PRO A 232 -37.61 0.75 -18.99
CA PRO A 232 -37.63 -0.63 -18.52
C PRO A 232 -37.65 -0.73 -16.99
N THR A 233 -38.39 -1.71 -16.49
CA THR A 233 -38.47 -2.05 -15.05
C THR A 233 -37.77 -3.39 -14.81
N GLY A 234 -37.71 -3.86 -13.56
CA GLY A 234 -37.05 -5.14 -13.23
C GLY A 234 -35.68 -4.92 -12.60
N SER A 235 -34.73 -5.82 -12.83
CA SER A 235 -33.46 -5.85 -12.11
C SER A 235 -32.25 -6.09 -13.00
N VAL A 236 -31.09 -5.62 -12.53
CA VAL A 236 -29.77 -5.85 -13.12
C VAL A 236 -28.93 -6.66 -12.14
N GLN A 237 -28.39 -7.79 -12.60
CA GLN A 237 -27.34 -8.53 -11.89
C GLN A 237 -25.97 -8.11 -12.42
N PHE A 238 -25.18 -7.45 -11.59
CA PHE A 238 -23.77 -7.21 -11.88
C PHE A 238 -22.96 -8.48 -11.69
N LYS A 239 -21.95 -8.69 -12.51
CA LYS A 239 -21.07 -9.86 -12.45
C LYS A 239 -19.61 -9.46 -12.57
N ASP A 240 -18.77 -10.16 -11.82
CA ASP A 240 -17.32 -10.09 -11.89
C ASP A 240 -16.79 -11.46 -12.37
N ASN A 241 -16.12 -11.48 -13.52
CA ASN A 241 -15.62 -12.70 -14.17
C ASN A 241 -16.69 -13.80 -14.28
N GLY A 242 -17.94 -13.40 -14.52
CA GLY A 242 -19.11 -14.28 -14.65
C GLY A 242 -19.80 -14.66 -13.34
N ALA A 243 -19.17 -14.46 -12.19
CA ALA A 243 -19.77 -14.65 -10.87
C ALA A 243 -20.61 -13.44 -10.43
N ASN A 244 -21.66 -13.64 -9.64
CA ASN A 244 -22.52 -12.55 -9.19
C ASN A 244 -21.78 -11.59 -8.25
N LEU A 245 -21.77 -10.30 -8.59
CA LEU A 245 -21.26 -9.23 -7.74
C LEU A 245 -22.42 -8.63 -6.95
N GLY A 246 -22.64 -9.15 -5.74
CA GLY A 246 -23.77 -8.78 -4.88
C GLY A 246 -25.11 -9.32 -5.37
N SER A 247 -26.20 -8.89 -4.73
CA SER A 247 -27.56 -9.25 -5.12
C SER A 247 -28.02 -8.49 -6.37
N PRO A 248 -29.03 -8.97 -7.12
CA PRO A 248 -29.67 -8.20 -8.18
C PRO A 248 -30.14 -6.83 -7.66
N GLN A 249 -29.93 -5.79 -8.46
CA GLN A 249 -30.27 -4.41 -8.13
C GLN A 249 -31.47 -3.97 -8.97
N THR A 250 -32.54 -3.50 -8.33
CA THR A 250 -33.75 -3.04 -9.01
C THR A 250 -33.50 -1.74 -9.77
N LEU A 251 -34.04 -1.63 -10.98
CA LEU A 251 -34.01 -0.39 -11.76
C LEU A 251 -34.81 0.71 -11.07
N ASN A 252 -34.23 1.91 -10.99
CA ASN A 252 -34.94 3.12 -10.55
C ASN A 252 -35.82 3.69 -11.69
N GLY A 253 -36.53 4.80 -11.42
CA GLY A 253 -37.41 5.44 -12.41
C GLY A 253 -36.72 5.99 -13.67
N ALA A 254 -35.38 6.01 -13.71
CA ALA A 254 -34.59 6.38 -14.88
C ALA A 254 -33.99 5.15 -15.60
N GLY A 255 -34.38 3.92 -15.22
CA GLY A 255 -33.84 2.69 -15.79
C GLY A 255 -32.41 2.41 -15.35
N GLN A 256 -32.00 2.89 -14.17
CA GLN A 256 -30.63 2.75 -13.66
C GLN A 256 -30.56 1.85 -12.43
N ALA A 257 -29.46 1.12 -12.30
CA ALA A 257 -29.10 0.35 -11.12
C ALA A 257 -27.61 0.50 -10.83
N SER A 258 -27.20 0.29 -9.58
CA SER A 258 -25.79 0.36 -9.21
C SER A 258 -25.44 -0.60 -8.07
N VAL A 259 -24.18 -1.02 -8.03
CA VAL A 259 -23.59 -1.80 -6.93
C VAL A 259 -22.24 -1.21 -6.57
N ALA A 260 -21.96 -1.06 -5.27
CA ALA A 260 -20.65 -0.66 -4.78
C ALA A 260 -19.93 -1.86 -4.15
N THR A 261 -18.62 -1.96 -4.38
CA THR A 261 -17.79 -3.02 -3.78
C THR A 261 -16.38 -2.50 -3.50
N SER A 262 -15.81 -2.91 -2.37
CA SER A 262 -14.39 -2.76 -2.03
C SER A 262 -13.65 -4.10 -2.03
N ALA A 263 -14.34 -5.19 -2.39
CA ALA A 263 -13.84 -6.56 -2.25
C ALA A 263 -13.06 -7.07 -3.47
N LEU A 264 -12.89 -6.25 -4.52
CA LEU A 264 -12.15 -6.66 -5.71
C LEU A 264 -10.67 -6.89 -5.35
N THR A 265 -10.16 -8.04 -5.76
CA THR A 265 -8.75 -8.38 -5.66
C THR A 265 -7.92 -7.55 -6.64
N TYR A 266 -6.60 -7.48 -6.46
CA TYR A 266 -5.75 -6.84 -7.46
C TYR A 266 -5.75 -7.67 -8.76
N GLY A 267 -5.59 -7.01 -9.91
CA GLY A 267 -5.62 -7.63 -11.23
C GLY A 267 -6.71 -7.07 -12.12
N GLN A 268 -7.03 -7.81 -13.19
CA GLN A 268 -8.09 -7.44 -14.13
C GLN A 268 -9.38 -8.20 -13.81
N HIS A 269 -10.48 -7.48 -13.84
CA HIS A 269 -11.82 -7.97 -13.56
C HIS A 269 -12.73 -7.67 -14.74
N SER A 270 -13.38 -8.70 -15.30
CA SER A 270 -14.35 -8.56 -16.39
C SER A 270 -15.73 -8.31 -15.81
N ILE A 271 -16.13 -7.04 -15.77
CA ILE A 271 -17.40 -6.61 -15.18
C ILE A 271 -18.49 -6.53 -16.25
N THR A 272 -19.64 -7.14 -15.99
CA THR A 272 -20.83 -7.07 -16.85
C THR A 272 -22.09 -6.79 -16.03
N ALA A 273 -23.10 -6.22 -16.67
CA ALA A 273 -24.42 -5.98 -16.10
C ALA A 273 -25.48 -6.74 -16.92
N ALA A 274 -26.15 -7.70 -16.30
CA ALA A 274 -27.18 -8.53 -16.94
C ALA A 274 -28.57 -8.07 -16.49
N TYR A 275 -29.33 -7.47 -17.41
CA TYR A 275 -30.72 -7.08 -17.18
C TYR A 275 -31.65 -8.30 -17.35
N SER A 276 -32.54 -8.53 -16.38
CA SER A 276 -33.41 -9.71 -16.33
C SER A 276 -34.61 -9.68 -17.28
N GLY A 277 -34.88 -8.55 -17.93
CA GLY A 277 -36.16 -8.32 -18.60
C GLY A 277 -37.30 -8.03 -17.63
N ASP A 278 -38.46 -7.71 -18.21
CA ASP A 278 -39.75 -7.61 -17.52
C ASP A 278 -40.90 -8.11 -18.42
N ALA A 279 -42.15 -7.78 -18.07
CA ALA A 279 -43.32 -8.21 -18.84
C ALA A 279 -43.37 -7.62 -20.27
N THR A 280 -42.70 -6.49 -20.49
CA THR A 280 -42.69 -5.72 -21.74
C THR A 280 -41.34 -5.84 -22.46
N PHE A 281 -40.25 -5.89 -21.70
CA PHE A 281 -38.88 -5.76 -22.19
C PHE A 281 -38.09 -7.07 -22.08
N ALA A 282 -37.36 -7.40 -23.15
CA ALA A 282 -36.49 -8.56 -23.20
C ALA A 282 -35.23 -8.34 -22.35
N PRO A 283 -34.65 -9.42 -21.78
CA PRO A 283 -33.34 -9.39 -21.13
C PRO A 283 -32.24 -8.89 -22.08
N SER A 284 -31.21 -8.24 -21.54
CA SER A 284 -30.02 -7.85 -22.29
C SER A 284 -28.77 -7.86 -21.41
N LEU A 285 -27.60 -7.88 -22.03
CA LEU A 285 -26.30 -7.90 -21.35
C LEU A 285 -25.47 -6.71 -21.81
N SER A 286 -24.77 -6.07 -20.87
CA SER A 286 -23.84 -4.99 -21.22
C SER A 286 -22.58 -5.52 -21.92
N PRO A 287 -21.87 -4.65 -22.68
CA PRO A 287 -20.47 -4.90 -22.98
C PRO A 287 -19.63 -5.12 -21.71
N VAL A 288 -18.51 -5.83 -21.85
CA VAL A 288 -17.57 -6.07 -20.74
C VAL A 288 -16.78 -4.81 -20.43
N ILE A 289 -16.77 -4.41 -19.16
CA ILE A 289 -15.83 -3.42 -18.61
C ILE A 289 -14.63 -4.19 -18.07
N THR A 290 -13.43 -3.88 -18.56
CA THR A 290 -12.19 -4.38 -17.94
C THR A 290 -11.79 -3.45 -16.78
N GLN A 291 -12.22 -3.78 -15.56
CA GLN A 291 -11.80 -3.06 -14.36
C GLN A 291 -10.38 -3.48 -13.98
N THR A 292 -9.46 -2.52 -13.89
CA THR A 292 -8.10 -2.76 -13.42
C THR A 292 -7.97 -2.35 -11.96
N VAL A 293 -7.53 -3.27 -11.11
CA VAL A 293 -7.27 -3.03 -9.69
C VAL A 293 -5.76 -3.13 -9.44
N LYS A 294 -5.15 -2.00 -9.07
CA LYS A 294 -3.73 -1.90 -8.73
C LYS A 294 -3.47 -2.42 -7.32
N THR A 295 -2.28 -2.97 -7.12
CA THR A 295 -1.79 -3.32 -5.79
C THR A 295 -1.47 -2.06 -5.00
N ILE A 296 -1.47 -2.17 -3.68
CA ILE A 296 -0.96 -1.12 -2.78
C ILE A 296 0.39 -1.60 -2.28
N VAL A 297 1.42 -0.77 -2.43
CA VAL A 297 2.76 -1.03 -1.87
C VAL A 297 3.02 -0.02 -0.76
N THR A 298 3.55 -0.47 0.36
CA THR A 298 4.06 0.41 1.41
C THR A 298 5.48 0.01 1.80
N THR A 299 6.28 0.98 2.24
CA THR A 299 7.63 0.73 2.74
C THR A 299 8.03 1.77 3.79
N SER A 300 8.84 1.36 4.75
CA SER A 300 9.46 2.25 5.73
C SER A 300 10.87 1.77 6.10
N VAL A 301 11.78 2.71 6.32
CA VAL A 301 13.09 2.42 6.89
C VAL A 301 12.89 2.13 8.39
N ALA A 302 13.27 0.92 8.81
CA ALA A 302 13.16 0.47 10.20
C ALA A 302 14.47 0.64 10.97
N ASN A 303 15.62 0.62 10.28
CA ASN A 303 16.94 0.89 10.86
C ASN A 303 17.82 1.55 9.80
N PRO A 304 18.51 2.68 10.11
CA PRO A 304 18.63 3.33 11.42
C PRO A 304 17.42 4.19 11.83
N SER A 305 17.42 4.64 13.08
CA SER A 305 16.56 5.74 13.54
C SER A 305 17.03 7.09 13.02
N SER A 306 16.12 8.07 13.03
CA SER A 306 16.42 9.48 12.70
C SER A 306 17.60 10.02 13.52
N SER A 307 18.45 10.83 12.89
CA SER A 307 19.65 11.46 13.45
C SER A 307 20.77 10.51 13.88
N THR A 308 20.73 9.24 13.46
CA THR A 308 21.82 8.30 13.75
C THR A 308 23.08 8.68 12.98
N THR A 309 24.23 8.63 13.65
CA THR A 309 25.54 8.74 12.99
C THR A 309 26.06 7.35 12.62
N LEU A 310 26.33 7.13 11.34
CA LEU A 310 26.77 5.88 10.76
C LEU A 310 28.26 5.96 10.38
N SER A 311 28.98 4.86 10.59
CA SER A 311 30.38 4.74 10.22
C SER A 311 30.71 3.28 9.84
N GLY A 312 31.63 3.11 8.90
CA GLY A 312 32.05 1.78 8.43
C GLY A 312 30.90 0.95 7.83
N THR A 313 30.82 -0.32 8.22
CA THR A 313 29.75 -1.20 7.73
C THR A 313 28.57 -1.21 8.68
N TYR A 314 27.37 -0.96 8.15
CA TYR A 314 26.14 -0.86 8.91
C TYR A 314 25.00 -1.66 8.25
N ASN A 315 24.16 -2.32 9.06
CA ASN A 315 23.02 -3.08 8.56
C ASN A 315 21.78 -2.18 8.52
N LEU A 316 21.35 -1.81 7.32
CA LEU A 316 20.09 -1.11 7.09
C LEU A 316 18.95 -2.13 7.05
N SER A 317 17.78 -1.73 7.54
CA SER A 317 16.57 -2.56 7.46
C SER A 317 15.36 -1.75 7.06
N ALA A 318 14.49 -2.33 6.24
CA ALA A 318 13.22 -1.76 5.86
C ALA A 318 12.09 -2.78 6.03
N SER A 319 10.89 -2.29 6.31
CA SER A 319 9.67 -3.06 6.21
C SER A 319 8.97 -2.69 4.90
N ALA A 320 8.42 -3.68 4.20
CA ALA A 320 7.65 -3.46 2.98
C ALA A 320 6.49 -4.46 2.91
N THR A 321 5.31 -3.98 2.51
CA THR A 321 4.11 -4.81 2.34
C THR A 321 3.42 -4.47 1.03
N SER A 322 2.82 -5.48 0.40
CA SER A 322 1.94 -5.31 -0.75
C SER A 322 0.89 -6.42 -0.80
N ASN A 323 -0.20 -6.17 -1.53
CA ASN A 323 -1.19 -7.18 -1.89
C ASN A 323 -0.61 -8.22 -2.88
N ALA A 324 0.47 -7.89 -3.59
CA ALA A 324 1.26 -8.83 -4.37
C ALA A 324 2.64 -9.08 -3.73
N PRO A 325 3.33 -10.19 -4.07
CA PRO A 325 4.69 -10.42 -3.60
C PRO A 325 5.62 -9.25 -3.92
N ILE A 326 6.37 -8.77 -2.93
CA ILE A 326 7.42 -7.75 -3.11
C ILE A 326 8.58 -8.36 -3.89
N SER A 327 8.97 -7.73 -5.00
CA SER A 327 10.08 -8.18 -5.84
C SER A 327 11.41 -7.60 -5.39
N THR A 328 11.44 -6.31 -5.03
CA THR A 328 12.67 -5.62 -4.64
C THR A 328 12.41 -4.59 -3.56
N VAL A 329 13.41 -4.40 -2.70
CA VAL A 329 13.52 -3.23 -1.81
C VAL A 329 14.89 -2.63 -1.98
N GLU A 330 14.93 -1.35 -2.29
CA GLU A 330 16.11 -0.56 -2.59
C GLU A 330 16.30 0.50 -1.50
N PHE A 331 17.54 0.80 -1.13
CA PHE A 331 17.87 1.94 -0.27
C PHE A 331 18.50 3.05 -1.11
N HIS A 332 18.01 4.27 -0.90
CA HIS A 332 18.45 5.45 -1.62
C HIS A 332 18.92 6.54 -0.66
N LEU A 333 19.91 7.31 -1.10
CA LEU A 333 20.53 8.38 -0.33
C LEU A 333 20.39 9.71 -1.05
N THR A 334 19.99 10.76 -0.33
CA THR A 334 19.93 12.14 -0.84
C THR A 334 20.66 13.06 0.13
N GLY A 335 21.57 13.90 -0.35
CA GLY A 335 22.42 14.77 0.48
C GLY A 335 23.83 14.89 -0.07
N GLY A 336 24.56 15.94 0.31
CA GLY A 336 25.84 16.26 -0.32
C GLY A 336 25.68 16.48 -1.83
N SER A 337 26.39 15.69 -2.65
CA SER A 337 26.26 15.66 -4.11
C SER A 337 25.30 14.58 -4.64
N LEU A 338 24.73 13.75 -3.76
CA LEU A 338 23.87 12.63 -4.13
C LEU A 338 22.39 13.08 -4.21
N SER A 339 21.74 12.72 -5.31
CA SER A 339 20.30 12.93 -5.51
C SER A 339 19.62 11.58 -5.76
N ASN A 340 18.83 11.12 -4.80
CA ASN A 340 18.13 9.83 -4.84
C ASN A 340 19.03 8.64 -5.28
N ALA A 341 20.29 8.66 -4.86
CA ALA A 341 21.29 7.70 -5.32
C ALA A 341 21.05 6.32 -4.69
N LEU A 342 20.92 5.28 -5.51
CA LEU A 342 20.82 3.89 -5.04
C LEU A 342 22.13 3.48 -4.34
N ILE A 343 22.05 3.12 -3.07
CA ILE A 343 23.20 2.62 -2.29
C ILE A 343 23.21 1.09 -2.17
N GLY A 344 22.10 0.43 -2.51
CA GLY A 344 22.02 -1.02 -2.63
C GLY A 344 20.60 -1.56 -2.60
N THR A 345 20.47 -2.82 -3.03
CA THR A 345 19.22 -3.60 -2.98
C THR A 345 19.29 -4.56 -1.81
N ALA A 346 18.23 -4.58 -0.99
CA ALA A 346 18.12 -5.38 0.21
C ALA A 346 17.72 -6.83 -0.11
N ASN A 347 18.17 -7.77 0.73
CA ASN A 347 17.73 -9.15 0.70
C ASN A 347 16.56 -9.37 1.66
N SER A 348 15.58 -10.19 1.25
CA SER A 348 14.48 -10.57 2.12
C SER A 348 14.97 -11.48 3.25
N SER A 349 14.41 -11.28 4.44
CA SER A 349 14.73 -12.07 5.63
C SER A 349 13.51 -12.17 6.55
N LYS A 350 13.60 -13.03 7.58
CA LYS A 350 12.56 -13.12 8.63
C LYS A 350 12.33 -11.79 9.36
N TRP A 351 13.31 -10.88 9.35
CA TRP A 351 13.29 -9.61 10.07
C TRP A 351 13.00 -8.39 9.17
N GLY A 352 12.55 -8.64 7.93
CA GLY A 352 12.34 -7.61 6.92
C GLY A 352 13.42 -7.63 5.84
N TRP A 353 13.62 -6.48 5.19
CA TRP A 353 14.54 -6.32 4.07
C TRP A 353 15.86 -5.73 4.54
N LEU A 354 16.95 -6.51 4.44
CA LEU A 354 18.25 -6.16 5.02
C LEU A 354 19.28 -5.82 3.94
N LEU A 355 19.99 -4.72 4.14
CA LEU A 355 21.14 -4.32 3.33
C LEU A 355 22.35 -4.07 4.24
N LYS A 356 23.43 -4.82 4.02
CA LYS A 356 24.73 -4.54 4.66
C LYS A 356 25.44 -3.48 3.84
N TRP A 357 25.34 -2.23 4.27
CA TRP A 357 25.88 -1.08 3.57
C TRP A 357 27.24 -0.67 4.13
N ASN A 358 28.17 -0.32 3.26
CA ASN A 358 29.47 0.25 3.65
C ASN A 358 29.43 1.77 3.45
N SER A 359 29.35 2.53 4.55
CA SER A 359 29.26 4.00 4.50
C SER A 359 30.56 4.67 4.03
N THR A 360 31.67 3.94 3.90
CA THR A 360 32.92 4.51 3.36
C THR A 360 32.85 4.76 1.85
N THR A 361 31.78 4.31 1.17
CA THR A 361 31.58 4.54 -0.27
C THR A 361 30.94 5.90 -0.58
N VAL A 362 30.53 6.64 0.45
CA VAL A 362 29.96 7.99 0.31
C VAL A 362 30.77 8.98 1.16
N SER A 363 30.63 10.26 0.85
CA SER A 363 31.34 11.29 1.61
C SER A 363 30.77 11.47 3.01
N ASP A 364 31.59 11.91 3.96
CA ASP A 364 31.12 12.28 5.30
C ASP A 364 30.18 13.51 5.21
N GLY A 365 29.09 13.50 5.97
CA GLY A 365 28.08 14.56 5.91
C GLY A 365 26.67 14.13 6.31
N ALA A 366 25.71 15.06 6.21
CA ALA A 366 24.31 14.81 6.48
C ALA A 366 23.58 14.29 5.23
N TYR A 367 22.75 13.26 5.40
CA TYR A 367 21.98 12.63 4.35
C TYR A 367 20.56 12.29 4.80
N THR A 368 19.67 12.11 3.83
CA THR A 368 18.35 11.54 3.99
C THR A 368 18.34 10.16 3.34
N LEU A 369 18.06 9.13 4.14
CA LEU A 369 17.91 7.75 3.71
C LEU A 369 16.44 7.45 3.44
N THR A 370 16.15 6.84 2.29
CA THR A 370 14.81 6.32 1.95
C THR A 370 14.90 4.86 1.54
N SER A 371 13.79 4.15 1.66
CA SER A 371 13.58 2.85 1.05
C SER A 371 12.57 2.97 -0.08
N ARG A 372 12.79 2.24 -1.18
CA ARG A 372 11.84 2.10 -2.28
C ARG A 372 11.51 0.62 -2.46
N ALA A 373 10.24 0.26 -2.33
CA ALA A 373 9.78 -1.10 -2.54
C ALA A 373 9.03 -1.19 -3.88
N VAL A 374 9.25 -2.28 -4.60
CA VAL A 374 8.54 -2.63 -5.84
C VAL A 374 7.95 -4.02 -5.69
N ASP A 375 6.72 -4.22 -6.14
CA ASP A 375 6.10 -5.54 -6.18
C ASP A 375 6.21 -6.21 -7.54
N SER A 376 5.83 -7.49 -7.59
CA SER A 376 5.82 -8.34 -8.79
C SER A 376 4.93 -7.85 -9.94
N THR A 377 4.07 -6.84 -9.70
CA THR A 377 3.25 -6.19 -10.74
C THR A 377 3.85 -4.87 -11.24
N GLY A 378 4.99 -4.44 -10.68
CA GLY A 378 5.69 -3.21 -11.02
C GLY A 378 5.20 -1.97 -10.28
N ASN A 379 4.22 -2.08 -9.38
CA ASN A 379 3.83 -0.97 -8.51
C ASN A 379 4.91 -0.72 -7.47
N SER A 380 5.09 0.54 -7.07
CA SER A 380 6.15 0.91 -6.15
C SER A 380 5.75 2.01 -5.17
N ALA A 381 6.38 2.01 -4.00
CA ALA A 381 6.27 3.08 -3.02
C ALA A 381 7.65 3.45 -2.45
N THR A 382 7.79 4.70 -2.05
CA THR A 382 9.00 5.22 -1.39
C THR A 382 8.63 5.65 0.02
N SER A 383 9.47 5.31 1.00
CA SER A 383 9.25 5.69 2.39
C SER A 383 9.43 7.19 2.61
N GLY A 384 8.97 7.68 3.76
CA GLY A 384 9.48 8.94 4.30
C GLY A 384 11.01 8.90 4.46
N GLY A 385 11.63 10.08 4.43
CA GLY A 385 13.07 10.23 4.61
C GLY A 385 13.50 10.13 6.07
N VAL A 386 14.55 9.34 6.34
CA VAL A 386 15.21 9.26 7.64
C VAL A 386 16.52 10.05 7.58
N PRO A 387 16.63 11.20 8.27
CA PRO A 387 17.88 11.95 8.31
C PRO A 387 18.92 11.16 9.09
N ILE A 388 20.14 11.10 8.57
CA ILE A 388 21.30 10.41 9.14
C ILE A 388 22.56 11.25 8.91
N THR A 389 23.61 10.96 9.67
CA THR A 389 24.95 11.53 9.44
C THR A 389 25.91 10.40 9.12
N VAL A 390 26.75 10.56 8.09
CA VAL A 390 27.86 9.66 7.81
C VAL A 390 29.15 10.30 8.32
N ALA A 391 29.89 9.58 9.15
CA ALA A 391 31.16 10.03 9.72
C ALA A 391 32.15 8.86 9.80
N ASN A 392 32.95 8.67 8.75
CA ASN A 392 33.93 7.58 8.67
C ASN A 392 35.34 7.98 9.11
N LEU A 393 35.60 9.28 9.28
CA LEU A 393 36.89 9.80 9.72
C LEU A 393 36.84 10.33 11.16
N SER A 394 37.88 10.02 11.93
CA SER A 394 38.08 10.58 13.27
C SER A 394 39.54 10.95 13.49
N THR A 395 39.79 12.01 14.24
CA THR A 395 41.13 12.49 14.58
C THR A 395 41.17 13.10 15.97
N LYS A 396 42.33 13.04 16.63
CA LYS A 396 42.55 13.58 17.97
C LYS A 396 43.99 14.08 18.11
N VAL A 397 44.17 15.30 18.64
CA VAL A 397 45.50 15.78 19.04
C VAL A 397 46.00 14.96 20.24
N LEU A 398 47.18 14.35 20.09
CA LEU A 398 47.87 13.57 21.13
C LEU A 398 48.94 14.40 21.82
N ILE A 399 49.70 15.19 21.04
CA ILE A 399 50.78 16.05 21.52
C ILE A 399 50.60 17.43 20.89
N PRO A 400 50.63 18.50 21.70
CA PRO A 400 50.80 18.51 23.15
C PRO A 400 49.53 18.11 23.91
N SER A 401 49.63 17.96 25.24
CA SER A 401 48.46 17.83 26.12
C SER A 401 47.67 19.14 26.20
N ASN A 402 46.38 19.04 26.51
CA ASN A 402 45.55 20.21 26.80
C ASN A 402 46.14 21.04 27.94
N GLY A 403 46.24 22.36 27.75
CA GLY A 403 46.83 23.32 28.67
C GLY A 403 48.35 23.48 28.57
N ALA A 404 49.03 22.83 27.62
CA ALA A 404 50.48 22.90 27.52
C ALA A 404 50.99 24.29 27.09
N THR A 405 52.10 24.71 27.68
CA THR A 405 52.89 25.87 27.24
C THR A 405 54.00 25.40 26.30
N LEU A 406 54.10 26.01 25.12
CA LEU A 406 55.03 25.64 24.06
C LEU A 406 55.96 26.83 23.74
N ALA A 407 57.22 26.52 23.42
CA ALA A 407 58.24 27.49 23.04
C ALA A 407 59.24 26.86 22.05
N GLY A 408 59.78 27.67 21.15
CA GLY A 408 60.76 27.23 20.15
C GLY A 408 60.21 26.17 19.17
N THR A 409 61.01 25.15 18.87
CA THR A 409 60.57 24.06 18.01
C THR A 409 59.93 22.95 18.85
N THR A 410 58.67 22.64 18.57
CA THR A 410 57.90 21.59 19.26
C THR A 410 57.30 20.59 18.28
N THR A 411 57.13 19.35 18.71
CA THR A 411 56.48 18.31 17.91
C THR A 411 55.00 18.23 18.26
N LEU A 412 54.15 18.35 17.25
CA LEU A 412 52.73 18.06 17.31
C LEU A 412 52.48 16.63 16.86
N SER A 413 51.55 15.92 17.49
CA SER A 413 51.14 14.57 17.11
C SER A 413 49.63 14.40 17.19
N ALA A 414 49.06 13.66 16.25
CA ALA A 414 47.64 13.34 16.22
C ALA A 414 47.42 11.86 15.89
N ASP A 415 46.37 11.30 16.47
CA ASP A 415 45.78 10.04 16.03
C ASP A 415 44.76 10.34 14.93
N ALA A 416 44.67 9.45 13.95
CA ALA A 416 43.65 9.52 12.91
C ALA A 416 43.22 8.12 12.48
N THR A 417 41.92 7.89 12.48
CA THR A 417 41.29 6.62 12.14
C THR A 417 40.32 6.81 10.98
N GLY A 418 40.26 5.80 10.10
CA GLY A 418 39.51 5.85 8.85
C GLY A 418 40.30 5.24 7.69
N SER A 419 39.60 4.90 6.60
CA SER A 419 40.21 4.40 5.36
C SER A 419 40.63 5.52 4.43
N GLY A 420 41.73 5.36 3.69
CA GLY A 420 42.13 6.28 2.63
C GLY A 420 42.65 7.65 3.12
N ILE A 421 43.07 7.74 4.39
CA ILE A 421 43.64 8.98 4.95
C ILE A 421 44.86 9.39 4.12
N THR A 422 44.79 10.58 3.52
CA THR A 422 45.86 11.19 2.72
C THR A 422 46.70 12.15 3.53
N SER A 423 46.10 12.85 4.50
CA SER A 423 46.81 13.82 5.31
C SER A 423 46.14 14.06 6.67
N VAL A 424 46.93 14.54 7.62
CA VAL A 424 46.46 15.15 8.86
C VAL A 424 47.07 16.54 8.96
N GLU A 425 46.23 17.55 9.13
CA GLU A 425 46.62 18.95 9.23
C GLU A 425 46.49 19.43 10.67
N PHE A 426 47.42 20.25 11.15
CA PHE A 426 47.26 20.97 12.42
C PHE A 426 46.80 22.40 12.16
N ARG A 427 45.76 22.82 12.89
CA ARG A 427 45.14 24.14 12.71
C ARG A 427 45.03 24.87 14.03
N LEU A 428 45.25 26.18 13.99
CA LEU A 428 45.33 27.05 15.16
C LEU A 428 44.31 28.19 15.06
N THR A 429 43.58 28.41 16.15
CA THR A 429 42.61 29.51 16.30
C THR A 429 42.84 30.21 17.64
N GLY A 430 42.86 31.55 17.67
CA GLY A 430 43.11 32.33 18.88
C GLY A 430 43.86 33.62 18.58
N GLY A 431 43.72 34.63 19.45
CA GLY A 431 44.20 35.98 19.16
C GLY A 431 43.54 36.53 17.89
N SER A 432 44.34 36.93 16.90
CA SER A 432 43.88 37.34 15.57
C SER A 432 43.83 36.20 14.54
N LEU A 433 44.24 34.98 14.90
CA LEU A 433 44.29 33.83 14.00
C LEU A 433 42.95 33.09 14.00
N SER A 434 42.44 32.80 12.80
CA SER A 434 41.22 32.00 12.60
C SER A 434 41.52 30.80 11.71
N ASN A 435 41.49 29.60 12.29
CA ASN A 435 41.66 28.32 11.60
C ASN A 435 42.91 28.22 10.71
N VAL A 436 44.01 28.83 11.15
CA VAL A 436 45.27 28.93 10.41
C VAL A 436 45.95 27.57 10.35
N LEU A 437 46.34 27.13 9.16
CA LEU A 437 47.09 25.89 8.94
C LEU A 437 48.55 26.08 9.42
N LEU A 438 48.96 25.31 10.43
CA LEU A 438 50.35 25.27 10.88
C LEU A 438 51.21 24.40 9.96
N GLY A 439 50.61 23.33 9.44
CA GLY A 439 51.28 22.41 8.53
C GLY A 439 50.55 21.10 8.38
N THR A 440 51.03 20.28 7.44
CA THR A 440 50.56 18.92 7.21
C THR A 440 51.54 17.93 7.83
N ALA A 441 51.02 17.04 8.66
CA ALA A 441 51.79 16.06 9.39
C ALA A 441 52.21 14.88 8.50
N SER A 442 53.35 14.28 8.82
CA SER A 442 53.83 13.04 8.19
C SER A 442 53.42 11.82 9.01
N LYS A 443 52.95 10.76 8.34
CA LYS A 443 52.58 9.51 9.00
C LYS A 443 53.84 8.76 9.48
N THR A 444 53.84 8.37 10.75
CA THR A 444 54.93 7.58 11.37
C THR A 444 54.34 6.39 12.15
N ARG A 445 55.21 5.54 12.73
CA ARG A 445 54.75 4.48 13.66
C ARG A 445 54.13 5.00 14.97
N TYR A 446 54.32 6.28 15.29
CA TYR A 446 53.91 6.91 16.55
C TYR A 446 52.72 7.88 16.36
N GLY A 447 52.09 7.87 15.18
CA GLY A 447 51.01 8.78 14.81
C GLY A 447 51.43 9.74 13.69
N TRP A 448 50.67 10.82 13.55
CA TRP A 448 50.89 11.87 12.54
C TRP A 448 51.67 13.04 13.14
N LEU A 449 52.94 13.18 12.77
CA LEU A 449 53.85 14.15 13.40
C LEU A 449 54.06 15.38 12.53
N LEU A 450 54.10 16.55 13.17
CA LEU A 450 54.50 17.83 12.58
C LEU A 450 55.47 18.53 13.54
N ASN A 451 56.68 18.86 13.08
CA ASN A 451 57.55 19.79 13.80
C ASN A 451 57.10 21.21 13.49
N TRP A 452 56.71 21.94 14.53
CA TRP A 452 56.23 23.31 14.42
C TRP A 452 57.19 24.25 15.16
N ASN A 453 57.62 25.30 14.48
CA ASN A 453 58.34 26.40 15.10
C ASN A 453 57.33 27.42 15.65
N THR A 454 57.18 27.49 16.98
CA THR A 454 56.20 28.37 17.63
C THR A 454 56.54 29.85 17.50
N THR A 455 57.74 30.22 17.03
CA THR A 455 58.08 31.64 16.75
C THR A 455 57.35 32.18 15.51
N THR A 456 56.66 31.33 14.74
CA THR A 456 55.89 31.77 13.56
C THR A 456 54.54 32.37 13.92
N VAL A 457 54.13 32.31 15.19
CA VAL A 457 52.88 32.92 15.68
C VAL A 457 53.18 33.80 16.89
N PRO A 458 52.30 34.77 17.21
CA PRO A 458 52.50 35.57 18.40
C PRO A 458 52.40 34.79 19.71
N ASP A 459 53.03 35.29 20.77
CA ASP A 459 52.86 34.73 22.12
C ASP A 459 51.41 34.95 22.61
N GLY A 460 50.80 33.93 23.21
CA GLY A 460 49.39 33.99 23.62
C GLY A 460 48.72 32.62 23.78
N SER A 461 47.42 32.64 24.07
CA SER A 461 46.60 31.42 24.21
C SER A 461 45.84 31.10 22.93
N TYR A 462 45.85 29.82 22.55
CA TYR A 462 45.28 29.32 21.32
C TYR A 462 44.51 28.01 21.52
N THR A 463 43.60 27.72 20.60
CA THR A 463 42.98 26.41 20.40
C THR A 463 43.66 25.70 19.24
N LEU A 464 44.24 24.54 19.50
CA LEU A 464 44.85 23.66 18.50
C LEU A 464 43.90 22.52 18.16
N THR A 465 43.67 22.30 16.87
CA THR A 465 42.91 21.16 16.33
C THR A 465 43.75 20.36 15.34
N SER A 466 43.38 19.10 15.16
CA SER A 466 43.83 18.26 14.05
C SER A 466 42.68 18.07 13.06
N ARG A 467 42.95 18.11 11.77
CA ARG A 467 41.99 17.81 10.70
C ARG A 467 42.51 16.67 9.84
N VAL A 468 41.84 15.53 9.88
CA VAL A 468 42.15 14.39 9.01
C VAL A 468 41.43 14.58 7.68
N VAL A 469 42.10 14.24 6.58
CA VAL A 469 41.57 14.29 5.22
C VAL A 469 41.77 12.94 4.54
N ALA A 470 40.73 12.45 3.86
CA ALA A 470 40.75 11.23 3.03
C ALA A 470 39.96 11.49 1.74
N GLY A 471 40.64 11.88 0.66
CA GLY A 471 39.97 12.27 -0.59
C GLY A 471 39.08 13.51 -0.38
N SER A 472 37.78 13.41 -0.66
CA SER A 472 36.78 14.47 -0.39
C SER A 472 36.30 14.55 1.05
N ASN A 473 36.67 13.58 1.90
CA ASN A 473 36.23 13.51 3.29
C ASN A 473 37.21 14.22 4.21
N SER A 474 36.68 14.91 5.22
CA SER A 474 37.49 15.46 6.29
C SER A 474 36.75 15.48 7.61
N SER A 475 37.50 15.35 8.71
CA SER A 475 36.97 15.43 10.07
C SER A 475 37.96 16.21 10.93
N THR A 476 37.44 17.04 11.83
CA THR A 476 38.26 17.89 12.71
C THR A 476 38.08 17.45 14.15
N SER A 477 39.19 17.31 14.88
CA SER A 477 39.15 16.97 16.30
C SER A 477 38.48 18.07 17.12
N VAL A 478 38.02 17.71 18.31
CA VAL A 478 37.84 18.69 19.38
C VAL A 478 39.16 19.45 19.59
N GLY A 479 39.05 20.75 19.85
CA GLY A 479 40.21 21.61 20.09
C GLY A 479 40.77 21.44 21.51
N ILE A 480 42.10 21.56 21.63
CA ILE A 480 42.79 21.67 22.92
C ILE A 480 43.32 23.08 23.09
N SER A 481 43.33 23.58 24.32
CA SER A 481 43.95 24.86 24.66
C SER A 481 45.45 24.69 24.79
N ILE A 482 46.23 25.61 24.23
CA ILE A 482 47.69 25.69 24.39
C ILE A 482 48.10 27.15 24.59
N THR A 483 49.27 27.37 25.18
CA THR A 483 49.89 28.69 25.30
C THR A 483 51.21 28.70 24.56
N VAL A 484 51.44 29.68 23.69
CA VAL A 484 52.74 29.93 23.06
C VAL A 484 53.46 31.02 23.84
N ALA A 485 54.68 30.73 24.30
CA ALA A 485 55.50 31.66 25.08
C ALA A 485 56.98 31.53 24.66
N ASN A 486 57.39 32.26 23.62
CA ASN A 486 58.74 32.21 23.08
C ASN A 486 59.71 33.21 23.75
N LEU A 487 59.17 34.21 24.44
CA LEU A 487 59.95 35.20 25.16
C LEU A 487 59.94 34.92 26.66
N SER A 488 61.08 35.13 27.31
CA SER A 488 61.13 35.22 28.77
C SER A 488 62.04 36.33 29.24
N THR A 489 61.72 36.91 30.39
CA THR A 489 62.55 37.94 31.03
C THR A 489 62.51 37.80 32.54
N LYS A 490 63.57 38.25 33.21
CA LYS A 490 63.71 38.25 34.66
C LYS A 490 64.51 39.47 35.09
N VAL A 491 64.02 40.18 36.11
CA VAL A 491 64.82 41.21 36.79
C VAL A 491 65.96 40.54 37.55
N VAL A 492 67.19 40.94 37.25
CA VAL A 492 68.43 40.42 37.86
C VAL A 492 68.94 41.38 38.93
N VAL A 493 68.89 42.68 38.65
CA VAL A 493 69.25 43.76 39.58
C VAL A 493 68.13 44.80 39.57
N PRO A 494 67.61 45.23 40.73
CA PRO A 494 68.05 44.85 42.07
C PRO A 494 67.53 43.46 42.49
N SER A 495 68.03 42.92 43.60
CA SER A 495 67.47 41.71 44.21
C SER A 495 66.08 41.99 44.81
N ASN A 496 65.26 40.94 44.94
CA ASN A 496 63.98 41.05 45.64
C ASN A 496 64.17 41.54 47.07
N GLY A 497 63.40 42.54 47.49
CA GLY A 497 63.46 43.21 48.79
C GLY A 497 64.48 44.35 48.89
N ALA A 498 65.16 44.71 47.80
CA ALA A 498 66.16 45.78 47.84
C ALA A 498 65.56 47.17 48.14
N THR A 499 66.29 47.96 48.92
CA THR A 499 66.00 49.39 49.13
C THR A 499 66.75 50.21 48.09
N ILE A 500 66.05 51.10 47.41
CA ILE A 500 66.54 51.93 46.31
C ILE A 500 66.43 53.40 46.70
N SER A 501 67.52 54.15 46.52
CA SER A 501 67.57 55.60 46.72
C SER A 501 68.47 56.27 45.68
N GLY A 502 68.13 57.50 45.29
CA GLY A 502 68.88 58.26 44.29
C GLY A 502 68.96 57.57 42.92
N THR A 503 70.13 57.64 42.28
CA THR A 503 70.35 57.01 40.96
C THR A 503 70.85 55.58 41.14
N THR A 504 70.11 54.61 40.59
CA THR A 504 70.43 53.17 40.67
C THR A 504 70.39 52.54 39.29
N THR A 505 71.16 51.46 39.11
CA THR A 505 71.18 50.65 37.88
C THR A 505 70.30 49.41 38.04
N PHE A 506 69.39 49.20 37.11
CA PHE A 506 68.61 47.98 36.97
C PHE A 506 69.16 47.12 35.84
N SER A 507 69.09 45.80 36.00
CA SER A 507 69.46 44.83 34.97
C SER A 507 68.43 43.72 34.87
N ALA A 508 68.14 43.27 33.66
CA ALA A 508 67.27 42.15 33.37
C ALA A 508 67.93 41.17 32.40
N SER A 509 67.71 39.88 32.61
CA SER A 509 68.00 38.85 31.63
C SER A 509 66.77 38.67 30.76
N ALA A 510 66.94 38.64 29.44
CA ALA A 510 65.87 38.31 28.51
C ALA A 510 66.37 37.24 27.53
N THR A 511 65.51 36.26 27.24
CA THR A 511 65.80 35.19 26.27
C THR A 511 64.66 35.10 25.27
N GLY A 512 65.02 34.78 24.02
CA GLY A 512 64.11 34.80 22.86
C GLY A 512 64.80 35.39 21.63
N SER A 513 64.29 35.07 20.44
CA SER A 513 64.79 35.61 19.18
C SER A 513 64.16 36.97 18.86
N GLY A 514 64.92 37.90 18.28
CA GLY A 514 64.40 39.15 17.75
C GLY A 514 63.97 40.18 18.80
N ILE A 515 64.53 40.10 20.03
CA ILE A 515 64.26 41.06 21.10
C ILE A 515 64.65 42.46 20.63
N THR A 516 63.68 43.37 20.63
CA THR A 516 63.86 44.77 20.26
C THR A 516 64.04 45.68 21.47
N SER A 517 63.41 45.33 22.60
CA SER A 517 63.53 46.11 23.83
C SER A 517 63.24 45.29 25.08
N VAL A 518 63.78 45.76 26.21
CA VAL A 518 63.38 45.33 27.55
C VAL A 518 63.00 46.59 28.34
N GLU A 519 61.78 46.61 28.85
CA GLU A 519 61.19 47.72 29.60
C GLU A 519 61.18 47.39 31.09
N PHE A 520 61.54 48.32 31.96
CA PHE A 520 61.30 48.18 33.41
C PHE A 520 60.00 48.87 33.78
N ARG A 521 59.13 48.16 34.52
CA ARG A 521 57.81 48.65 34.90
C ARG A 521 57.58 48.52 36.39
N LEU A 522 56.97 49.55 36.99
CA LEU A 522 56.75 49.68 38.42
C LEU A 522 55.25 49.78 38.75
N THR A 523 54.82 49.02 39.75
CA THR A 523 53.44 49.01 40.26
C THR A 523 53.45 49.13 41.78
N GLY A 524 52.66 50.04 42.36
CA GLY A 524 52.60 50.29 43.80
C GLY A 524 52.30 51.76 44.10
N GLY A 525 51.74 52.04 45.28
CA GLY A 525 51.22 53.38 45.60
C GLY A 525 50.14 53.81 44.60
N SER A 526 50.33 54.96 43.95
CA SER A 526 49.47 55.46 42.85
C SER A 526 49.92 54.99 41.46
N LEU A 527 51.04 54.27 41.33
CA LEU A 527 51.58 53.81 40.06
C LEU A 527 50.98 52.46 39.67
N SER A 528 50.47 52.37 38.44
CA SER A 528 49.97 51.13 37.84
C SER A 528 50.75 50.83 36.57
N ASN A 529 51.58 49.78 36.59
CA ASN A 529 52.39 49.32 35.46
C ASN A 529 53.20 50.44 34.76
N ALA A 530 53.68 51.40 35.54
CA ALA A 530 54.33 52.61 35.06
C ALA A 530 55.70 52.28 34.43
N LEU A 531 55.94 52.75 33.21
CA LEU A 531 57.22 52.57 32.52
C LEU A 531 58.30 53.46 33.17
N LEU A 532 59.33 52.84 33.72
CA LEU A 532 60.48 53.57 34.26
C LEU A 532 61.49 53.94 33.17
N GLY A 533 61.60 53.09 32.15
CA GLY A 533 62.46 53.30 31.00
C GLY A 533 62.68 52.01 30.20
N THR A 534 63.28 52.19 29.03
CA THR A 534 63.71 51.10 28.16
C THR A 534 65.21 50.86 28.34
N ALA A 535 65.57 49.64 28.67
CA ALA A 535 66.94 49.23 28.92
C ALA A 535 67.76 49.12 27.62
N THR A 536 69.07 49.34 27.73
CA THR A 536 70.03 49.14 26.64
C THR A 536 70.68 47.76 26.76
N SER A 537 70.88 47.08 25.63
CA SER A 537 71.55 45.78 25.59
C SER A 537 73.04 45.95 25.91
N SER A 538 73.56 45.09 26.79
CA SER A 538 74.97 45.05 27.18
C SER A 538 75.46 43.60 27.34
N PRO A 539 76.78 43.36 27.45
CA PRO A 539 77.32 42.04 27.78
C PRO A 539 76.83 41.46 29.11
N TYR A 540 76.34 42.31 30.03
CA TYR A 540 75.87 41.93 31.37
C TYR A 540 74.34 41.85 31.47
N GLY A 541 73.62 41.88 30.33
CA GLY A 541 72.17 41.88 30.25
C GLY A 541 71.61 43.22 29.78
N TRP A 542 70.31 43.45 30.04
CA TRP A 542 69.59 44.66 29.64
C TRP A 542 69.59 45.67 30.78
N ILE A 543 70.32 46.78 30.61
CA ILE A 543 70.63 47.73 31.68
C ILE A 543 69.80 49.02 31.53
N LEU A 544 69.22 49.49 32.64
CA LEU A 544 68.58 50.80 32.75
C LEU A 544 69.14 51.56 33.96
N THR A 545 69.66 52.76 33.75
CA THR A 545 69.94 53.69 34.86
C THR A 545 68.68 54.50 35.15
N TRP A 546 68.20 54.44 36.39
CA TRP A 546 66.96 55.09 36.81
C TRP A 546 67.17 55.88 38.10
N ASN A 547 66.54 57.05 38.20
CA ASN A 547 66.59 57.89 39.39
C ASN A 547 65.24 57.82 40.12
N SER A 548 65.26 57.41 41.39
CA SER A 548 64.05 57.23 42.19
C SER A 548 63.45 58.52 42.72
N GLY A 549 64.09 59.67 42.56
CA GLY A 549 63.72 60.95 43.19
C GLY A 549 62.34 61.50 42.81
N SER A 550 61.73 61.00 41.74
CA SER A 550 60.36 61.35 41.33
C SER A 550 59.29 60.35 41.81
N VAL A 551 59.68 59.31 42.55
CA VAL A 551 58.77 58.28 43.10
C VAL A 551 58.70 58.41 44.61
N ALA A 552 57.49 58.43 45.17
CA ALA A 552 57.28 58.56 46.60
C ALA A 552 57.89 57.38 47.38
N ASN A 553 58.33 57.62 48.61
CA ASN A 553 58.87 56.55 49.47
C ASN A 553 57.78 55.50 49.76
N GLY A 554 58.14 54.21 49.68
CA GLY A 554 57.19 53.12 49.84
C GLY A 554 57.62 51.82 49.16
N THR A 555 56.76 50.80 49.24
CA THR A 555 57.03 49.47 48.67
C THR A 555 56.35 49.32 47.30
N TYR A 556 57.10 48.82 46.33
CA TYR A 556 56.66 48.67 44.93
C TYR A 556 57.01 47.30 44.38
N THR A 557 56.28 46.87 43.36
CA THR A 557 56.59 45.70 42.54
C THR A 557 57.27 46.16 41.25
N LEU A 558 58.52 45.75 41.06
CA LEU A 558 59.30 45.96 39.84
C LEU A 558 59.21 44.72 38.95
N THR A 559 58.93 44.94 37.67
CA THR A 559 58.92 43.91 36.63
C THR A 559 59.80 44.35 35.45
N SER A 560 60.26 43.38 34.67
CA SER A 560 60.81 43.61 33.34
C SER A 560 59.83 43.07 32.30
N ARG A 561 59.68 43.76 31.17
CA ARG A 561 58.87 43.31 30.03
C ARG A 561 59.75 43.30 28.79
N VAL A 562 59.99 42.12 28.25
CA VAL A 562 60.71 41.94 26.98
C VAL A 562 59.73 42.06 25.82
N VAL A 563 60.14 42.71 24.74
CA VAL A 563 59.37 42.88 23.51
C VAL A 563 60.22 42.41 22.32
N ALA A 564 59.62 41.63 21.43
CA ALA A 564 60.19 41.19 20.15
C ALA A 564 59.11 41.27 19.07
N GLY A 565 59.10 42.36 18.29
CA GLY A 565 58.03 42.61 17.31
C GLY A 565 56.66 42.74 17.98
N SER A 566 55.69 41.89 17.61
CA SER A 566 54.36 41.84 18.23
C SER A 566 54.33 41.04 19.54
N ASN A 567 55.40 40.35 19.90
CA ASN A 567 55.46 39.48 21.08
C ASN A 567 55.99 40.23 22.29
N SER A 568 55.43 39.94 23.46
CA SER A 568 56.00 40.42 24.71
C SER A 568 55.77 39.46 25.86
N ALA A 569 56.73 39.37 26.77
CA ALA A 569 56.61 38.62 28.02
C ALA A 569 57.03 39.51 29.20
N THR A 570 56.33 39.37 30.32
CA THR A 570 56.63 40.10 31.56
C THR A 570 57.19 39.13 32.58
N SER A 571 58.25 39.53 33.27
CA SER A 571 58.83 38.73 34.36
C SER A 571 57.86 38.64 35.53
N PRO A 572 58.03 37.63 36.42
CA PRO A 572 57.55 37.75 37.78
C PRO A 572 57.99 39.08 38.41
N GLY A 573 57.12 39.65 39.24
CA GLY A 573 57.43 40.87 39.99
C GLY A 573 58.38 40.59 41.14
N ILE A 574 59.31 41.51 41.37
CA ILE A 574 60.10 41.57 42.60
C ILE A 574 59.66 42.78 43.42
N THR A 575 59.70 42.66 44.74
CA THR A 575 59.45 43.76 45.65
C THR A 575 60.69 44.63 45.76
N ILE A 576 60.54 45.95 45.70
CA ILE A 576 61.58 46.94 46.04
C ILE A 576 61.00 48.00 46.97
N THR A 577 61.84 48.62 47.79
CA THR A 577 61.46 49.75 48.66
C THR A 577 62.15 51.01 48.16
N VAL A 578 61.40 52.06 47.82
CA VAL A 578 61.97 53.37 47.50
C VAL A 578 62.09 54.17 48.81
N SER A 579 63.29 54.71 49.06
CA SER A 579 63.60 55.53 50.25
C SER A 579 64.54 56.67 49.86
N ASN A 580 64.01 57.68 49.20
CA ASN A 580 64.72 58.92 48.83
C ASN A 580 64.96 59.84 50.01
#